data_AF-A0A2Z3GT02-F1
#
_entry.id   AF-A0A2Z3GT02-F1
#
_cell.length_a   1.000
_cell.length_b   1.000
_cell.length_c   1.000
_cell.angle_alpha   90.00
_cell.angle_beta   90.00
_cell.angle_gamma   90.00
#
_symmetry.space_group_name_H-M   'P 1'
#
loop_
_entity.id
_entity.type
_entity.pdbx_description
1 polymer ?
#
loop_
_entity_poly.entity_id
_entity_poly.type
_entity_poly.pdbx_seq_one_letter_code
_entity_poly.pdbx_strand_id
1 'polypeptide(L)'
;MPASVARSPGPYRLLVAALVALLLGLGLFEEEVFDALGHLWHPAGAPAAVPGITTHGWPVAISYRLLYAVLNVALLHLLLHGRYTVAAVLAYTAGYAAGAGLLWLGQRAGLPIAALTGHRVLDVLSSPLPVMFAYPLALLTGPKAPAHPAL
;
A
#
# COMPACT_ATOMS: atom_id res chain seq x y z
N MET A 1 26.27 -34.24 -15.85
CA MET A 1 25.22 -33.27 -15.47
C MET A 1 25.70 -32.52 -14.23
N PRO A 2 26.08 -31.23 -14.31
CA PRO A 2 26.37 -30.49 -13.10
C PRO A 2 25.06 -30.23 -12.36
N ALA A 3 24.97 -30.69 -11.11
CA ALA A 3 23.88 -30.36 -10.22
C ALA A 3 23.82 -28.83 -10.08
N SER A 4 22.69 -28.23 -10.43
CA SER A 4 22.46 -26.81 -10.17
C SER A 4 22.41 -26.63 -8.66
N VAL A 5 23.53 -26.19 -8.08
CA VAL A 5 23.56 -25.74 -6.70
C VAL A 5 22.63 -24.53 -6.63
N ALA A 6 21.43 -24.75 -6.10
CA ALA A 6 20.46 -23.70 -5.86
C ALA A 6 21.11 -22.67 -4.93
N ARG A 7 21.58 -21.55 -5.50
CA ARG A 7 22.12 -20.46 -4.70
C ARG A 7 21.01 -20.01 -3.77
N SER A 8 21.27 -20.03 -2.46
CA SER A 8 20.35 -19.51 -1.47
C SER A 8 19.93 -18.09 -1.88
N PRO A 9 18.63 -17.77 -1.87
CA PRO A 9 18.20 -16.41 -2.14
C PRO A 9 18.91 -15.47 -1.16
N GLY A 10 19.57 -14.44 -1.69
CA GLY A 10 20.21 -13.44 -0.84
C GLY A 10 19.18 -12.78 0.09
N PRO A 11 19.62 -12.23 1.24
CA PRO A 11 18.73 -11.69 2.29
C PRO A 11 17.72 -10.68 1.75
N TYR A 12 18.12 -9.89 0.76
CA TYR A 12 17.27 -8.93 0.07
C TYR A 12 16.08 -9.58 -0.67
N ARG A 13 16.28 -10.71 -1.35
CA ARG A 13 15.20 -11.43 -2.04
C ARG A 13 14.22 -12.05 -1.06
N LEU A 14 14.72 -12.54 0.08
CA LEU A 14 13.89 -13.05 1.17
C LEU A 14 13.02 -11.94 1.76
N LEU A 15 13.57 -10.74 1.96
CA LEU A 15 12.82 -9.60 2.47
C LEU A 15 11.71 -9.16 1.52
N VAL A 16 11.99 -9.08 0.20
CA VAL A 16 10.97 -8.78 -0.81
C VAL A 16 9.88 -9.86 -0.82
N ALA A 17 10.25 -11.14 -0.80
CA ALA A 17 9.29 -12.23 -0.76
C ALA A 17 8.42 -12.18 0.52
N ALA A 18 9.02 -11.86 1.67
CA ALA A 18 8.31 -11.71 2.93
C ALA A 18 7.31 -10.54 2.88
N LEU A 19 7.69 -9.39 2.32
CA LEU A 19 6.77 -8.25 2.17
C LEU A 19 5.62 -8.54 1.21
N VAL A 20 5.90 -9.25 0.10
CA VAL A 20 4.85 -9.69 -0.82
C VAL A 20 3.90 -10.68 -0.15
N ALA A 21 4.44 -11.65 0.59
CA ALA A 21 3.64 -12.60 1.36
C ALA A 21 2.81 -11.88 2.45
N LEU A 22 3.35 -10.86 3.09
CA LEU A 22 2.64 -10.06 4.09
C LEU A 22 1.51 -9.23 3.46
N LEU A 23 1.75 -8.56 2.33
CA LEU A 23 0.71 -7.83 1.59
C LEU A 23 -0.41 -8.75 1.09
N LEU A 24 -0.04 -9.96 0.64
CA LEU A 24 -0.99 -10.99 0.26
C LEU A 24 -1.79 -11.47 1.47
N GLY A 25 -1.12 -11.74 2.59
CA GLY A 25 -1.75 -12.15 3.85
C GLY A 25 -2.74 -11.10 4.35
N LEU A 26 -2.36 -9.81 4.35
CA LEU A 26 -3.26 -8.72 4.72
C LEU A 26 -4.53 -8.70 3.87
N GLY A 27 -4.42 -8.99 2.57
CA GLY A 27 -5.56 -8.97 1.66
C GLY A 27 -6.42 -10.23 1.73
N LEU A 28 -5.85 -11.38 2.11
CA LEU A 28 -6.58 -12.64 2.27
C LEU A 28 -7.27 -12.75 3.63
N PHE A 29 -6.70 -12.15 4.66
CA PHE A 29 -7.16 -12.19 6.05
C PHE A 29 -7.60 -10.80 6.52
N GLU A 30 -8.33 -10.08 5.65
CA GLU A 30 -8.74 -8.70 5.91
C GLU A 30 -9.60 -8.61 7.19
N GLU A 31 -10.55 -9.52 7.37
CA GLU A 31 -11.43 -9.56 8.55
C GLU A 31 -10.64 -9.80 9.84
N GLU A 32 -9.71 -10.75 9.85
CA GLU A 32 -8.90 -11.05 11.03
C GLU A 32 -7.92 -9.92 11.38
N VAL A 33 -7.39 -9.22 10.36
CA VAL A 33 -6.56 -8.03 10.57
C VAL A 33 -7.40 -6.90 11.16
N PHE A 34 -8.62 -6.70 10.67
CA PHE A 34 -9.54 -5.71 11.25
C PHE A 34 -9.93 -6.05 12.68
N ASP A 35 -10.16 -7.32 13.00
CA ASP A 35 -10.45 -7.76 14.36
C ASP A 35 -9.26 -7.56 15.30
N ALA A 36 -8.05 -7.89 14.85
CA ALA A 36 -6.83 -7.67 15.62
C ALA A 36 -6.58 -6.18 15.88
N LEU A 37 -6.73 -5.34 14.85
CA LEU A 37 -6.64 -3.88 14.99
C LEU A 37 -7.78 -3.33 15.88
N GLY A 38 -8.97 -3.91 15.80
CA GLY A 38 -10.11 -3.58 16.64
C GLY A 38 -9.83 -3.82 18.12
N HIS A 39 -9.27 -5.00 18.45
CA HIS A 39 -8.84 -5.33 19.82
C HIS A 39 -7.72 -4.41 20.31
N LEU A 40 -6.78 -4.02 19.44
CA LEU A 40 -5.69 -3.12 19.80
C LEU A 40 -6.20 -1.73 20.19
N TRP A 41 -7.12 -1.17 19.41
CA TRP A 41 -7.70 0.16 19.67
C TRP A 41 -8.77 0.15 20.76
N HIS A 42 -9.49 -0.96 20.88
CA HIS A 42 -10.63 -1.12 21.79
C HIS A 42 -10.55 -2.46 22.54
N PRO A 43 -9.61 -2.61 23.49
CA PRO A 43 -9.42 -3.87 24.22
C PRO A 43 -10.62 -4.27 25.09
N ALA A 44 -11.51 -3.32 25.41
CA ALA A 44 -12.75 -3.53 26.16
C ALA A 44 -14.00 -3.75 25.27
N GLY A 45 -13.81 -3.87 23.95
CA GLY A 45 -14.89 -4.01 22.97
C GLY A 45 -15.07 -2.73 22.14
N ALA A 46 -15.24 -2.89 20.83
CA ALA A 46 -15.38 -1.78 19.90
C ALA A 46 -16.75 -1.09 20.01
N PRO A 47 -16.82 0.26 19.89
CA PRO A 47 -18.09 0.96 19.75
C PRO A 47 -18.82 0.49 18.49
N ALA A 48 -20.15 0.38 18.56
CA ALA A 48 -20.99 -0.08 17.46
C ALA A 48 -20.68 0.70 16.17
N ALA A 49 -20.38 -0.03 15.09
CA ALA A 49 -20.12 0.56 13.79
C ALA A 49 -21.33 1.40 13.35
N VAL A 50 -21.08 2.64 12.91
CA VAL A 50 -22.14 3.49 12.35
C VAL A 50 -22.44 2.97 10.94
N PRO A 51 -23.67 2.49 10.67
CA PRO A 51 -24.03 1.95 9.36
C PRO A 51 -23.82 3.00 8.26
N GLY A 52 -23.13 2.62 7.19
CA GLY A 52 -22.99 3.45 5.98
C GLY A 52 -21.67 4.22 5.83
N ILE A 53 -20.72 4.12 6.78
CA ILE A 53 -19.40 4.76 6.64
C ILE A 53 -18.27 3.73 6.60
N THR A 54 -18.19 2.84 7.58
CA THR A 54 -17.23 1.72 7.64
C THR A 54 -17.77 0.63 8.57
N THR A 55 -17.57 -0.65 8.22
CA THR A 55 -17.90 -1.80 9.09
C THR A 55 -17.05 -1.84 10.36
N HIS A 56 -15.86 -1.23 10.31
CA HIS A 56 -14.92 -1.08 11.43
C HIS A 56 -14.74 0.39 11.80
N GLY A 57 -14.52 0.72 13.07
CA GLY A 57 -14.36 2.12 13.51
C GLY A 57 -13.26 2.89 12.76
N TRP A 58 -13.40 4.21 12.66
CA TRP A 58 -12.46 5.10 11.96
C TRP A 58 -10.97 4.86 12.31
N PRO A 59 -10.58 4.68 13.59
CA PRO A 59 -9.17 4.43 13.95
C PRO A 59 -8.62 3.13 13.35
N VAL A 60 -9.44 2.08 13.29
CA VAL A 60 -9.08 0.77 12.77
C VAL A 60 -8.88 0.86 11.25
N ALA A 61 -9.85 1.48 10.55
CA ALA A 61 -9.77 1.71 9.11
C ALA A 61 -8.53 2.54 8.72
N ILE A 62 -8.23 3.63 9.45
CA ILE A 62 -7.03 4.43 9.20
C ILE A 62 -5.76 3.60 9.42
N SER A 63 -5.71 2.83 10.51
CA SER A 63 -4.53 2.01 10.84
C SER A 63 -4.22 0.98 9.74
N TYR A 64 -5.26 0.29 9.25
CA TYR A 64 -5.14 -0.67 8.16
C TYR A 64 -4.61 -0.02 6.88
N ARG A 65 -5.16 1.15 6.50
CA ARG A 65 -4.72 1.89 5.31
C ARG A 65 -3.27 2.37 5.42
N LEU A 66 -2.87 2.89 6.58
CA LEU A 66 -1.48 3.29 6.84
C LEU A 66 -0.52 2.10 6.80
N LEU A 67 -0.94 0.94 7.33
CA LEU A 67 -0.15 -0.28 7.25
C LEU A 67 0.12 -0.67 5.79
N TYR A 68 -0.91 -0.68 4.94
CA TYR A 68 -0.74 -0.90 3.50
C TYR A 68 0.18 0.14 2.84
N ALA A 69 0.02 1.42 3.19
CA ALA A 69 0.86 2.49 2.65
C ALA A 69 2.34 2.25 2.95
N VAL A 70 2.67 1.95 4.21
CA VAL A 70 4.03 1.69 4.66
C VAL A 70 4.59 0.44 3.99
N LEU A 71 3.83 -0.65 3.91
CA LEU A 71 4.26 -1.89 3.26
C LEU A 71 4.53 -1.69 1.77
N ASN A 72 3.65 -0.97 1.07
CA ASN A 72 3.84 -0.67 -0.34
C ASN A 72 5.06 0.24 -0.58
N VAL A 73 5.26 1.27 0.24
CA VAL A 73 6.45 2.13 0.16
C VAL A 73 7.72 1.34 0.47
N ALA A 74 7.71 0.48 1.50
CA ALA A 74 8.84 -0.37 1.84
C ALA A 74 9.17 -1.35 0.70
N LEU A 75 8.15 -1.94 0.07
CA LEU A 75 8.32 -2.81 -1.07
C LEU A 75 8.89 -2.06 -2.29
N LEU A 76 8.38 -0.87 -2.60
CA LEU A 76 8.94 -0.02 -3.66
C LEU A 76 10.36 0.45 -3.36
N HIS A 77 10.63 0.83 -2.11
CA HIS A 77 11.96 1.20 -1.65
C HIS A 77 12.95 0.07 -1.90
N LEU A 78 12.58 -1.16 -1.54
CA LEU A 78 13.42 -2.32 -1.85
C LEU A 78 13.54 -2.48 -3.36
N LEU A 79 12.44 -2.75 -4.08
CA LEU A 79 12.45 -3.06 -5.52
C LEU A 79 13.24 -2.04 -6.36
N LEU A 80 13.18 -0.76 -6.01
CA LEU A 80 13.87 0.34 -6.70
C LEU A 80 15.22 0.70 -6.07
N HIS A 81 15.70 -0.09 -5.11
CA HIS A 81 16.98 0.06 -4.40
C HIS A 81 17.14 1.46 -3.79
N GLY A 82 16.09 1.95 -3.15
CA GLY A 82 16.00 3.27 -2.52
C GLY A 82 15.71 4.41 -3.50
N ARG A 83 15.79 4.17 -4.81
CA ARG A 83 15.47 5.19 -5.81
C ARG A 83 13.98 5.49 -5.78
N TYR A 84 13.64 6.78 -5.87
CA TYR A 84 12.26 7.27 -5.83
C TYR A 84 11.50 7.06 -4.51
N THR A 85 12.17 6.67 -3.41
CA THR A 85 11.49 6.51 -2.09
C THR A 85 10.76 7.77 -1.65
N VAL A 86 11.40 8.95 -1.77
CA VAL A 86 10.78 10.23 -1.43
C VAL A 86 9.58 10.50 -2.31
N ALA A 87 9.69 10.24 -3.62
CA ALA A 87 8.58 10.40 -4.55
C ALA A 87 7.41 9.45 -4.21
N ALA A 88 7.70 8.21 -3.82
CA ALA A 88 6.69 7.26 -3.37
C ALA A 88 5.99 7.75 -2.10
N VAL A 89 6.74 8.18 -1.08
CA VAL A 89 6.17 8.75 0.16
C VAL A 89 5.29 9.96 -0.14
N LEU A 90 5.76 10.89 -0.97
CA LEU A 90 5.00 12.08 -1.34
C LEU A 90 3.74 11.73 -2.14
N ALA A 91 3.83 10.81 -3.11
CA ALA A 91 2.70 10.37 -3.91
C ALA A 91 1.62 9.70 -3.04
N TYR A 92 2.02 8.84 -2.10
CA TYR A 92 1.11 8.23 -1.13
C TYR A 92 0.46 9.29 -0.23
N THR A 93 1.25 10.21 0.32
CA THR A 93 0.74 11.28 1.19
C THR A 93 -0.27 12.16 0.45
N ALA A 94 0.06 12.59 -0.77
CA ALA A 94 -0.83 13.39 -1.60
C ALA A 94 -2.10 12.62 -1.98
N GLY A 95 -1.97 11.34 -2.37
CA GLY A 95 -3.11 10.49 -2.71
C GLY A 95 -4.07 10.29 -1.54
N TYR A 96 -3.54 10.02 -0.34
CA TYR A 96 -4.35 9.89 0.88
C TYR A 96 -5.04 11.21 1.25
N ALA A 97 -4.31 12.33 1.22
CA ALA A 97 -4.89 13.64 1.48
C ALA A 97 -6.01 14.00 0.49
N ALA A 98 -5.79 13.73 -0.80
CA ALA A 98 -6.78 13.96 -1.85
C ALA A 98 -8.00 13.05 -1.69
N GLY A 99 -7.80 11.75 -1.45
CA GLY A 99 -8.89 10.79 -1.24
C GLY A 99 -9.73 11.11 0.00
N ALA A 100 -9.07 11.44 1.12
CA ALA A 100 -9.74 11.86 2.35
C ALA A 100 -10.48 13.19 2.17
N GLY A 101 -9.87 14.16 1.48
CA GLY A 101 -10.50 15.44 1.17
C GLY A 101 -11.74 15.29 0.28
N LEU A 102 -11.66 14.47 -0.77
CA LEU A 102 -12.80 14.12 -1.64
C LEU A 102 -13.91 13.45 -0.87
N LEU A 103 -13.59 12.49 0.00
CA LEU A 103 -14.56 11.79 0.83
C LEU A 103 -15.27 12.76 1.78
N TRP A 104 -14.49 13.56 2.51
CA TRP A 104 -15.01 14.55 3.46
C TRP A 104 -15.89 15.60 2.76
N LEU A 105 -15.42 16.15 1.65
CA LEU A 105 -16.16 17.15 0.88
C LEU A 105 -17.42 16.55 0.26
N GLY A 106 -17.34 15.31 -0.26
CA GLY A 106 -18.48 14.59 -0.81
C GLY A 106 -19.58 14.36 0.23
N GLN A 107 -19.20 13.97 1.46
CA GLN A 107 -20.14 13.81 2.56
C GLN A 107 -20.74 15.15 3.02
N ARG A 108 -19.92 16.20 3.14
CA ARG A 108 -20.36 17.54 3.58
C ARG A 108 -21.27 18.23 2.57
N ALA A 109 -20.99 18.09 1.28
CA ALA A 109 -21.73 18.75 0.20
C ALA A 109 -22.87 17.91 -0.38
N GLY A 110 -23.09 16.68 0.13
CA GLY A 110 -24.09 15.76 -0.42
C GLY A 110 -23.79 15.32 -1.86
N LEU A 111 -22.50 15.25 -2.23
CA LEU A 111 -22.04 14.87 -3.57
C LEU A 111 -21.61 13.39 -3.56
N PRO A 112 -22.52 12.44 -3.91
CA PRO A 112 -22.24 11.01 -3.80
C PRO A 112 -21.08 10.58 -4.71
N ILE A 113 -20.90 11.24 -5.85
CA ILE A 113 -19.80 10.96 -6.79
C ILE A 113 -18.45 11.30 -6.16
N ALA A 114 -18.34 12.45 -5.47
CA ALA A 114 -17.10 12.86 -4.80
C ALA A 114 -16.76 11.91 -3.64
N ALA A 115 -17.78 11.51 -2.87
CA ALA A 115 -17.61 10.54 -1.78
C ALA A 115 -17.15 9.17 -2.31
N LEU A 116 -17.81 8.65 -3.34
CA LEU A 116 -17.44 7.38 -3.98
C LEU A 116 -16.03 7.43 -4.57
N THR A 117 -15.67 8.55 -5.21
CA THR A 117 -14.34 8.75 -5.79
C THR A 117 -13.28 8.77 -4.69
N GLY A 118 -13.50 9.52 -3.62
CA GLY A 118 -12.59 9.56 -2.46
C GLY A 118 -12.39 8.16 -1.87
N HIS A 119 -13.48 7.40 -1.70
CA HIS A 119 -13.42 6.03 -1.20
C HIS A 119 -12.57 5.13 -2.10
N ARG A 120 -12.86 5.12 -3.42
CA ARG A 120 -12.10 4.32 -4.39
C ARG A 120 -10.61 4.67 -4.44
N VAL A 121 -10.27 5.95 -4.34
CA VAL A 121 -8.86 6.37 -4.29
C VAL A 121 -8.17 5.78 -3.07
N LEU A 122 -8.81 5.84 -1.90
CA LEU A 122 -8.28 5.29 -0.66
C LEU A 122 -8.13 3.77 -0.75
N ASP A 123 -9.09 3.07 -1.36
CA ASP A 123 -9.03 1.61 -1.53
C ASP A 123 -7.91 1.19 -2.49
N VAL A 124 -7.73 1.91 -3.60
CA VAL A 124 -6.62 1.65 -4.53
C VAL A 124 -5.27 1.86 -3.84
N LEU A 125 -5.11 2.92 -3.06
CA LEU A 125 -3.88 3.17 -2.30
C LEU A 125 -3.64 2.13 -1.19
N SER A 126 -4.71 1.51 -0.70
CA SER A 126 -4.68 0.47 0.33
C SER A 126 -4.65 -0.94 -0.25
N SER A 127 -4.16 -1.08 -1.49
CA SER A 127 -4.06 -2.34 -2.22
C SER A 127 -2.63 -2.53 -2.74
N PRO A 128 -2.26 -3.70 -3.29
CA PRO A 128 -0.96 -3.88 -3.95
C PRO A 128 -0.86 -3.18 -5.32
N LEU A 129 -1.97 -2.65 -5.86
CA LEU A 129 -2.01 -2.03 -7.18
C LEU A 129 -0.97 -0.93 -7.40
N PRO A 130 -0.74 0.02 -6.49
CA PRO A 130 0.23 1.07 -6.72
C PRO A 130 1.64 0.53 -6.93
N VAL A 131 2.02 -0.57 -6.26
CA VAL A 131 3.31 -1.23 -6.48
C VAL A 131 3.36 -1.85 -7.88
N MET A 132 2.28 -2.54 -8.28
CA MET A 132 2.18 -3.17 -9.60
C MET A 132 2.29 -2.18 -10.76
N PHE A 133 1.85 -0.93 -10.58
CA PHE A 133 1.97 0.12 -11.60
C PHE A 133 3.24 0.96 -11.46
N ALA A 134 3.62 1.36 -10.24
CA ALA A 134 4.76 2.24 -10.01
C ALA A 134 6.09 1.56 -10.32
N TYR A 135 6.24 0.27 -10.02
CA TYR A 135 7.48 -0.47 -10.31
C TYR A 135 7.81 -0.52 -11.81
N PRO A 136 6.94 -1.03 -12.71
CA PRO A 136 7.25 -1.03 -14.14
C PRO A 136 7.39 0.37 -14.71
N LEU A 137 6.62 1.35 -14.24
CA LEU A 137 6.75 2.74 -14.67
C LEU A 137 8.12 3.34 -14.30
N ALA A 138 8.62 3.03 -13.10
CA ALA A 138 9.95 3.44 -12.65
C ALA A 138 11.07 2.76 -13.45
N LEU A 139 10.87 1.53 -13.92
CA LEU A 139 11.82 0.85 -14.82
C LEU A 139 11.89 1.53 -16.20
N LEU A 140 10.75 1.98 -16.74
CA LEU A 140 10.67 2.66 -18.03
C LEU A 140 11.27 4.07 -18.00
N THR A 141 11.23 4.73 -16.85
CA THR A 141 11.70 6.12 -16.67
C THR A 141 13.12 6.20 -16.11
N GLY A 142 13.76 5.06 -15.82
CA GLY A 142 15.13 5.01 -15.35
C GLY A 142 16.13 5.54 -16.39
N PRO A 143 17.28 6.08 -15.96
CA PRO A 143 18.31 6.54 -16.87
C PRO A 143 18.77 5.36 -17.72
N LYS A 144 18.66 5.50 -19.05
CA LYS A 144 19.32 4.60 -20.01
C LYS A 144 20.81 4.56 -19.64
N ALA A 145 21.35 3.36 -19.46
CA ALA A 145 22.79 3.20 -19.29
C ALA A 145 23.51 3.97 -20.42
N PRO A 146 24.59 4.72 -20.11
CA PRO A 146 25.36 5.37 -21.15
C PRO A 146 25.81 4.30 -22.14
N ALA A 147 25.58 4.54 -23.43
CA ALA A 147 26.11 3.70 -24.49
C ALA A 147 27.61 3.56 -24.25
N HIS A 148 28.08 2.32 -24.10
CA HIS A 148 29.51 2.04 -23.99
C HIS A 148 30.21 2.76 -25.15
N PRO A 149 31.22 3.62 -24.91
CA PRO A 149 32.04 4.10 -26.01
C PRO A 149 32.69 2.86 -26.63
N ALA A 150 32.36 2.59 -27.90
CA ALA A 150 33.07 1.60 -28.68
C ALA A 150 34.54 2.03 -28.72
N LEU A 151 35.40 1.19 -28.12
CA LEU A 151 36.83 1.18 -28.39
C LEU A 151 37.09 0.20 -29.53
#